data_AF-A0A3A0DSC0-F1
#
_entry.id   AF-A0A3A0DSC0-F1
#
_cell.length_a   1.000
_cell.length_b   1.000
_cell.length_c   1.000
_cell.angle_alpha   90.00
_cell.angle_beta   90.00
_cell.angle_gamma   90.00
#
_symmetry.space_group_name_H-M   'P 1'
#
loop_
_entity.id
_entity.type
_entity.pdbx_description
1 polymer ?
#
loop_
_entity_poly.entity_id
_entity_poly.type
_entity_poly.pdbx_seq_one_letter_code
_entity_poly.pdbx_strand_id
1 'polypeptide(L)' 'MKKTYSIITPKTYSTSGAQKTIWLKAGTMRVINSGEIYLEWNANPNVTYKVVEQKSREENMDDAGQNARAP' A
#
# COMPACT_ATOMS: atom_id res chain seq x y z
N MET A 1 14.26 -3.14 -16.77
CA MET A 1 12.99 -2.40 -16.60
C MET A 1 12.94 -1.85 -15.17
N LYS A 2 12.72 -0.54 -14.99
CA LYS A 2 12.59 0.05 -13.64
C LYS A 2 11.17 -0.17 -13.13
N LYS A 3 11.00 -0.85 -11.99
CA LYS A 3 9.70 -1.06 -11.34
C LYS A 3 9.71 -0.49 -9.93
N THR A 4 8.59 0.12 -9.53
CA THR A 4 8.40 0.70 -8.20
C THR A 4 7.20 0.04 -7.53
N TYR A 5 7.37 -0.34 -6.27
CA TYR A 5 6.37 -1.00 -5.45
C TYR A 5 6.15 -0.19 -4.17
N SER A 6 4.92 -0.21 -3.66
CA SER A 6 4.61 0.34 -2.36
C SER A 6 4.68 -0.76 -1.30
N ILE A 7 5.29 -0.43 -0.17
CA ILE A 7 5.24 -1.27 1.03
C ILE A 7 4.12 -0.72 1.90
N ILE A 8 3.13 -1.54 2.22
CA ILE A 8 1.94 -1.13 2.96
C ILE A 8 1.81 -1.89 4.28
N THR A 9 1.30 -1.22 5.31
CA THR A 9 1.01 -1.74 6.65
C THR A 9 -0.49 -1.65 6.94
N PRO A 10 -1.11 -2.64 7.58
CA PRO A 10 -2.49 -2.51 8.03
C PRO A 10 -2.54 -1.57 9.25
N LYS A 11 -3.59 -0.74 9.32
CA LYS A 11 -3.99 -0.01 10.51
C LYS A 11 -5.47 -0.24 10.75
N THR A 12 -5.78 -0.86 11.88
CA THR A 12 -7.15 -1.15 12.28
C THR A 12 -7.65 -0.08 13.25
N TYR A 13 -8.87 0.39 13.04
CA TYR A 13 -9.52 1.39 13.89
C TYR A 13 -11.02 1.14 13.96
N SER A 14 -11.62 1.58 15.06
CA SER A 14 -13.07 1.46 15.28
C SER A 14 -13.76 2.77 14.92
N THR A 15 -14.84 2.69 14.15
CA THR A 15 -15.68 3.83 13.76
C THR A 15 -17.12 3.37 13.79
N SER A 16 -17.96 4.06 14.58
CA SER A 16 -19.39 3.76 14.72
C SER A 16 -19.70 2.30 15.05
N GLY A 17 -18.93 1.69 15.96
CA GLY A 17 -19.09 0.28 16.37
C GLY A 17 -18.54 -0.76 15.39
N ALA A 18 -18.12 -0.38 14.19
CA ALA A 18 -17.52 -1.28 13.21
C ALA A 18 -15.99 -1.18 13.22
N GLN A 19 -15.32 -2.33 13.16
CA GLN A 19 -13.87 -2.41 12.98
C GLN A 19 -13.53 -2.25 11.49
N LYS A 20 -12.73 -1.24 11.16
CA LYS A 20 -12.24 -1.00 9.80
C LYS A 20 -10.72 -1.16 9.74
N THR A 21 -10.22 -1.67 8.63
CA THR A 21 -8.78 -1.76 8.37
C THR A 21 -8.44 -0.96 7.13
N ILE A 22 -7.51 -0.02 7.25
CA ILE A 22 -6.91 0.69 6.12
C ILE A 22 -5.47 0.22 5.92
N TRP A 23 -4.99 0.32 4.69
CA TRP A 23 -3.60 0.03 4.35
C TRP A 23 -2.85 1.34 4.13
N LEU A 24 -1.83 1.57 4.94
CA LEU A 24 -1.02 2.78 4.91
C LEU A 24 0.32 2.51 4.26
N LYS A 25 0.84 3.46 3.50
CA LYS A 25 2.19 3.36 2.95
C LYS A 25 3.22 3.46 4.07
N ALA A 26 4.08 2.45 4.16
CA ALA A 26 5.18 2.35 5.13
C ALA A 26 6.56 2.46 4.47
N GLY A 27 6.63 2.35 3.14
CA GLY A 27 7.88 2.40 2.39
C GLY A 27 7.70 2.25 0.89
N THR A 28 8.83 2.19 0.20
CA THR A 28 8.92 2.00 -1.25
C THR A 28 10.01 0.97 -1.55
N MET A 29 9.75 0.06 -2.48
CA MET A 29 10.75 -0.83 -3.06
C MET A 29 10.96 -0.46 -4.53
N ARG A 30 12.22 -0.37 -4.98
CA ARG A 30 12.58 -0.05 -6.35
C ARG A 30 13.46 -1.17 -6.90
N VAL A 31 13.10 -1.68 -8.08
CA VAL A 31 13.92 -2.61 -8.86
C VAL A 31 14.45 -1.84 -10.06
N ILE A 32 15.76 -1.75 -10.22
CA ILE A 32 16.38 -1.03 -11.34
C ILE A 32 16.86 -2.00 -12.43
N ASN A 33 17.31 -1.46 -13.57
CA ASN A 33 17.60 -2.25 -14.77
C ASN A 33 18.69 -3.32 -14.58
N SER A 34 19.63 -3.09 -13.65
CA SER A 34 20.68 -4.04 -13.25
C SER A 34 20.15 -5.22 -12.41
N GLY A 35 18.88 -5.21 -12.03
CA GLY A 35 18.29 -6.19 -11.09
C GLY A 35 18.49 -5.84 -9.63
N GLU A 36 19.22 -4.77 -9.31
CA GLU A 36 19.42 -4.31 -7.94
C GLU A 36 18.09 -3.83 -7.32
N ILE A 37 17.90 -4.18 -6.04
CA ILE A 37 16.70 -3.89 -5.26
C ILE A 37 17.05 -2.89 -4.16
N TYR A 38 16.33 -1.77 -4.15
CA TYR A 38 16.46 -0.72 -3.15
C TYR A 38 15.17 -0.66 -2.33
N LEU A 39 15.28 -0.83 -1.01
CA LEU A 39 14.18 -0.69 -0.06
C LEU A 39 14.38 0.54 0.81
N GLU A 40 13.36 1.38 0.86
CA GLU A 40 13.23 2.47 1.83
C GLU A 40 11.97 2.21 2.63
N TRP A 41 12.11 1.92 3.93
CA TRP A 41 10.97 1.59 4.79
C TRP A 41 11.17 2.05 6.22
N ASN A 42 10.06 2.25 6.94
CA ASN A 42 10.08 2.37 8.39
C ASN A 42 9.46 1.10 8.98
N ALA A 43 10.32 0.14 9.33
CA ALA A 43 9.90 -1.18 9.80
C ALA A 43 9.71 -1.21 11.32
N ASN A 44 8.63 -1.86 11.74
CA ASN A 44 8.39 -2.30 13.10
C ASN A 44 8.42 -3.84 13.10
N PRO A 45 9.23 -4.49 13.96
CA PRO A 45 9.41 -5.94 13.95
C PRO A 45 8.11 -6.74 14.19
N ASN A 46 7.09 -6.13 14.78
CA ASN A 46 5.83 -6.80 15.12
C ASN A 46 4.71 -6.56 14.10
N VAL A 47 5.03 -6.03 12.93
CA VAL A 47 4.05 -5.67 11.90
C VAL A 47 4.30 -6.47 10.63
N THR A 48 3.24 -7.09 10.10
CA THR A 48 3.28 -7.73 8.78
C THR A 48 3.01 -6.70 7.68
N TYR A 49 3.95 -6.55 6.77
CA TYR A 49 3.87 -5.66 5.64
C TYR A 49 3.49 -6.42 4.36
N LYS A 50 2.87 -5.72 3.40
CA LYS A 50 2.66 -6.23 2.04
C LYS A 50 3.40 -5.35 1.05
N VAL A 51 3.97 -5.97 0.01
CA VAL A 51 4.55 -5.26 -1.13
C VAL A 51 3.56 -5.36 -2.29
N VAL A 52 3.16 -4.21 -2.82
CA VAL A 52 2.18 -4.13 -3.92
C VAL A 52 2.75 -3.32 -5.06
N GLU A 53 2.47 -3.72 -6.32
CA GLU A 53 2.80 -2.89 -7.48
C GLU A 53 2.09 -1.54 -7.33
N GLN A 54 2.83 -0.47 -7.59
CA GLN A 54 2.25 0.86 -7.53
C GLN A 54 1.27 1.02 -8.70
N LYS A 55 -0.03 0.93 -8.40
CA LYS A 55 -1.09 1.26 -9.34
C LYS A 55 -0.92 2.70 -9.84
N SER A 56 -1.28 2.95 -11.11
CA SER A 56 -1.25 4.30 -11.66
C SER A 56 -2.22 5.21 -10.90
N ARG A 57 -2.05 6.54 -11.00
CA ARG A 57 -2.94 7.49 -10.30
C ARG A 57 -4.40 7.33 -10.76
N GLU A 58 -4.61 6.95 -12.01
CA GLU A 58 -5.93 6.71 -12.62
C GLU A 58 -6.59 5.45 -12.03
N GLU A 59 -5.86 4.35 -11.91
CA GLU A 59 -6.38 3.10 -11.31
C GLU A 59 -6.75 3.25 -9.83
N ASN A 60 -6.08 4.15 -9.10
CA ASN A 60 -6.42 4.43 -7.70
C ASN A 60 -7.71 5.28 -7.56
N MET A 61 -8.07 6.06 -8.57
CA MET A 61 -9.32 6.85 -8.56
C MET A 61 -10.54 5.96 -8.80
N ASP A 62 -10.41 4.91 -9.61
CA ASP A 62 -11.50 3.96 -9.88
C ASP A 62 -11.85 3.10 -8.64
N ASP A 63 -10.85 2.63 -7.88
CA ASP A 63 -11.06 1.87 -6.64
C ASP A 63 -11.67 2.73 -5.51
N ALA A 64 -11.31 4.01 -5.44
CA ALA A 64 -11.90 4.96 -4.49
C ALA A 64 -13.35 5.34 -4.86
N GLY A 65 -13.66 5.40 -6.16
CA GLY A 65 -15.00 5.67 -6.69
C GLY A 65 -15.98 4.51 -6.48
N GLN A 66 -15.51 3.26 -6.44
CA GLN A 66 -16.36 2.09 -6.17
C GLN A 66 -16.72 1.92 -4.68
N ASN A 67 -15.85 2.34 -3.75
CA ASN A 67 -16.15 2.30 -2.30
C ASN A 67 -17.06 3.44 -1.79
N ALA A 68 -17.37 4.43 -2.63
CA ALA A 68 -18.31 5.51 -2.32
C ALA A 68 -19.75 5.24 -2.85
N ARG A 69 -19.98 4.11 -3.52
CA ARG A 69 -21.26 3.73 -4.14
C ARG A 69 -21.72 2.31 -3.77
N ALA A 70 -21.49 1.89 -2.52
CA ALA A 70 -22.26 0.78 -1.95
C ALA A 70 -23.49 1.37 -1.21
N PRO A 71 -24.72 0.93 -1.55
CA PRO A 71 -25.97 1.41 -0.92
C PRO A 71 -26.10 1.01 0.55
#